data_AF-A0A920B1L2-F1
#
_entry.id   AF-A0A920B1L2-F1
#
_cell.length_a   1.000
_cell.length_b   1.000
_cell.length_c   1.000
_cell.angle_alpha   90.00
_cell.angle_beta   90.00
_cell.angle_gamma   90.00
#
_symmetry.space_group_name_H-M   'P 1'
#
loop_
_entity.id
_entity.type
_entity.pdbx_description
1 polymer ?
#
loop_
_entity_poly.entity_id
_entity_poly.type
_entity_poly.pdbx_seq_one_letter_code
_entity_poly.pdbx_strand_id
1 'polypeptide(L)'
;MHHNVAWNCQSGGIMVKGNNHKIYNNTVINSGQKNDIIVLKIGSSDHSGTIVKNNVAMKIANHRSNDVEIDFGSYSNNWNGYKETASITSILSDTSTKDLTPKSGSSIIDAGVAISGITDGYQGSNPDMGAYESGTVSWTAGHGWDVNSTFGSQWVALDESIPTIIGSSINSTNNQITVTFSESVFNDIASPSTLEAADFSLSLSGGVATLSSSTPTSISSSGNNYILGFALTGTPNGAEVITISPVNNSIFDSVGNTVEVSQNNNTVS
;
A
#
# COMPACT_ATOMS: atom_id res chain seq x y z
N MET A 1 13.32 22.06 3.84
CA MET A 1 12.62 20.87 4.37
C MET A 1 13.58 20.10 5.24
N HIS A 2 13.15 19.78 6.45
CA HIS A 2 13.94 18.91 7.30
C HIS A 2 13.05 18.02 8.14
N HIS A 3 13.60 16.89 8.59
CA HIS A 3 12.92 16.00 9.52
C HIS A 3 11.56 15.60 8.91
N ASN A 4 11.58 14.86 7.80
CA ASN A 4 10.37 14.31 7.17
C ASN A 4 10.58 12.83 6.88
N VAL A 5 9.48 12.08 6.94
CA VAL A 5 9.43 10.68 6.49
C VAL A 5 8.55 10.57 5.27
N ALA A 6 9.04 9.88 4.25
CA ALA A 6 8.24 9.46 3.10
C ALA A 6 8.53 7.98 2.82
N TRP A 7 7.46 7.20 2.65
CA TRP A 7 7.53 5.75 2.48
C TRP A 7 6.52 5.30 1.44
N ASN A 8 6.93 4.35 0.58
CA ASN A 8 6.08 3.78 -0.48
C ASN A 8 5.52 4.83 -1.46
N CYS A 9 6.25 5.92 -1.65
CA CYS A 9 5.90 6.96 -2.61
C CYS A 9 6.31 6.49 -4.02
N GLN A 10 5.47 5.72 -4.69
CA GLN A 10 5.76 5.02 -5.97
C GLN A 10 6.37 5.89 -7.10
N SER A 11 6.31 7.22 -6.98
CA SER A 11 6.85 8.20 -7.94
C SER A 11 7.95 9.12 -7.38
N GLY A 12 8.63 8.70 -6.31
CA GLY A 12 9.62 9.49 -5.57
C GLY A 12 8.99 10.15 -4.34
N GLY A 13 9.70 10.14 -3.20
CA GLY A 13 9.18 10.71 -1.96
C GLY A 13 9.44 12.22 -1.84
N ILE A 14 10.64 12.68 -2.17
CA ILE A 14 10.99 14.11 -2.21
C ILE A 14 11.47 14.47 -3.61
N MET A 15 10.83 15.45 -4.25
CA MET A 15 11.29 16.03 -5.51
C MET A 15 11.54 17.53 -5.36
N VAL A 16 12.80 17.92 -5.53
CA VAL A 16 13.24 19.31 -5.47
C VAL A 16 13.55 19.79 -6.89
N LYS A 17 13.00 20.95 -7.24
CA LYS A 17 13.25 21.66 -8.51
C LYS A 17 13.50 23.14 -8.21
N GLY A 18 14.45 23.76 -8.89
CA GLY A 18 14.84 25.15 -8.65
C GLY A 18 16.07 25.28 -7.75
N ASN A 19 16.49 26.49 -7.39
CA ASN A 19 17.75 26.71 -6.66
C ASN A 19 17.53 27.11 -5.19
N ASN A 20 18.60 27.06 -4.38
CA ASN A 20 18.65 27.53 -2.99
C ASN A 20 17.75 26.77 -2.01
N HIS A 21 17.53 25.48 -2.26
CA HIS A 21 16.78 24.63 -1.34
C HIS A 21 17.68 24.08 -0.22
N LYS A 22 17.10 23.89 0.97
CA LYS A 22 17.75 23.25 2.12
C LYS A 22 17.02 21.95 2.41
N ILE A 23 17.69 20.81 2.27
CA ILE A 23 17.15 19.46 2.44
C ILE A 23 17.97 18.73 3.49
N TYR A 24 17.46 18.68 4.71
CA TYR A 24 18.19 18.15 5.86
C TYR A 24 17.47 17.01 6.56
N ASN A 25 18.15 15.99 7.07
CA ASN A 25 17.55 15.07 8.04
C ASN A 25 16.20 14.47 7.59
N ASN A 26 16.05 14.06 6.34
CA ASN A 26 14.84 13.36 5.88
C ASN A 26 15.13 11.87 5.74
N THR A 27 14.16 11.02 6.05
CA THR A 27 14.22 9.57 5.78
C THR A 27 13.21 9.24 4.69
N VAL A 28 13.69 8.84 3.51
CA VAL A 28 12.82 8.52 2.37
C VAL A 28 13.18 7.17 1.78
N ILE A 29 12.24 6.25 1.77
CA ILE A 29 12.49 4.87 1.34
C ILE A 29 11.33 4.28 0.54
N ASN A 30 11.64 3.22 -0.21
CA ASN A 30 10.67 2.43 -0.96
C ASN A 30 9.89 3.25 -2.02
N SER A 31 10.53 4.16 -2.75
CA SER A 31 9.86 4.98 -3.78
C SER A 31 9.66 4.28 -5.14
N GLY A 32 9.61 2.94 -5.14
CA GLY A 32 9.47 2.12 -6.34
C GLY A 32 10.59 2.33 -7.37
N GLN A 33 10.22 2.56 -8.63
CA GLN A 33 11.15 2.71 -9.75
C GLN A 33 11.83 4.09 -9.82
N LYS A 34 11.39 5.06 -9.01
CA LYS A 34 12.00 6.39 -8.94
C LYS A 34 13.03 6.45 -7.83
N ASN A 35 13.86 7.49 -7.87
CA ASN A 35 14.75 7.81 -6.76
C ASN A 35 13.94 8.37 -5.60
N ASP A 36 14.39 8.11 -4.38
CA ASP A 36 13.69 8.46 -3.16
C ASP A 36 13.73 9.97 -2.92
N ILE A 37 14.94 10.54 -2.98
CA ILE A 37 15.17 11.98 -2.94
C ILE A 37 15.75 12.40 -4.29
N ILE A 38 14.97 13.18 -5.04
CA ILE A 38 15.30 13.67 -6.37
C ILE A 38 15.61 15.15 -6.27
N VAL A 39 16.86 15.53 -6.55
CA VAL A 39 17.26 16.94 -6.69
C VAL A 39 17.48 17.23 -8.17
N LEU A 40 16.39 17.50 -8.88
CA LEU A 40 16.32 17.34 -10.33
C LEU A 40 17.10 18.42 -11.09
N LYS A 41 18.25 18.05 -11.65
CA LYS A 41 19.03 18.92 -12.55
C LYS A 41 18.43 18.89 -13.96
N ILE A 42 17.98 20.04 -14.47
CA ILE A 42 17.51 20.22 -15.85
C ILE A 42 18.49 21.09 -16.64
N GLY A 43 18.93 22.20 -16.04
CA GLY A 43 19.91 23.13 -16.60
C GLY A 43 21.27 23.03 -15.91
N SER A 44 22.30 23.60 -16.55
CA SER A 44 23.68 23.60 -16.02
C SER A 44 23.87 24.47 -14.78
N SER A 45 22.99 25.44 -14.52
CA SER A 45 23.01 26.33 -13.35
C SER A 45 22.03 25.95 -12.25
N ASP A 46 21.27 24.86 -12.41
CA ASP A 46 20.31 24.42 -11.41
C ASP A 46 21.02 24.03 -10.10
N HIS A 47 20.37 24.33 -8.98
CA HIS A 47 20.76 23.88 -7.65
C HIS A 47 22.16 24.32 -7.15
N SER A 48 22.81 25.32 -7.76
CA SER A 48 24.13 25.79 -7.34
C SER A 48 24.22 26.27 -5.88
N GLY A 49 23.12 26.75 -5.29
CA GLY A 49 23.01 27.11 -3.88
C GLY A 49 22.17 26.14 -3.05
N THR A 50 21.76 25.00 -3.61
CA THR A 50 21.04 23.96 -2.88
C THR A 50 21.98 23.20 -1.94
N ILE A 51 21.50 22.87 -0.75
CA ILE A 51 22.23 22.14 0.28
C ILE A 51 21.44 20.89 0.65
N VAL A 52 22.09 19.73 0.58
CA VAL A 52 21.53 18.40 0.85
C VAL A 52 22.43 17.72 1.87
N LYS A 53 21.96 17.60 3.12
CA LYS A 53 22.76 17.04 4.23
C LYS A 53 21.96 16.14 5.14
N ASN A 54 22.61 15.20 5.82
CA ASN A 54 22.03 14.36 6.86
C ASN A 54 20.81 13.56 6.42
N ASN A 55 20.57 13.32 5.13
CA ASN A 55 19.42 12.55 4.68
C ASN A 55 19.73 11.05 4.65
N VAL A 56 18.71 10.23 4.84
CA VAL A 56 18.75 8.77 4.69
C VAL A 56 17.78 8.38 3.60
N ALA A 57 18.30 7.81 2.51
CA ALA A 57 17.45 7.23 1.49
C ALA A 57 18.17 6.11 0.73
N MET A 58 17.42 5.22 0.08
CA MET A 58 18.04 4.21 -0.78
C MET A 58 18.63 4.85 -2.04
N LYS A 59 17.95 5.87 -2.58
CA LYS A 59 18.39 6.58 -3.78
C LYS A 59 18.24 8.09 -3.68
N ILE A 60 19.35 8.78 -3.44
CA ILE A 60 19.47 10.24 -3.53
C ILE A 60 20.21 10.59 -4.81
N ALA A 61 19.55 11.26 -5.75
CA ALA A 61 20.11 11.47 -7.08
C ALA A 61 19.64 12.78 -7.74
N ASN A 62 20.40 13.22 -8.74
CA ASN A 62 20.06 14.40 -9.53
C ASN A 62 19.07 14.16 -10.69
N HIS A 63 18.64 12.91 -10.85
CA HIS A 63 17.75 12.47 -11.91
C HIS A 63 16.57 11.68 -11.31
N ARG A 64 15.45 11.58 -12.03
CA ARG A 64 14.22 10.96 -11.50
C ARG A 64 14.35 9.44 -11.28
N SER A 65 15.10 8.76 -12.14
CA SER A 65 15.16 7.29 -12.20
C SER A 65 16.58 6.75 -12.23
N ASN A 66 17.46 7.34 -13.04
CA ASN A 66 18.88 7.00 -13.03
C ASN A 66 19.57 7.41 -11.72
N ASP A 67 20.42 6.53 -11.20
CA ASP A 67 21.20 6.73 -9.97
C ASP A 67 22.42 7.62 -10.23
N VAL A 68 22.16 8.89 -10.50
CA VAL A 68 23.20 9.89 -10.79
C VAL A 68 23.44 10.73 -9.55
N GLU A 69 24.67 10.69 -9.04
CA GLU A 69 25.07 11.44 -7.85
C GLU A 69 24.92 12.95 -8.03
N ILE A 70 24.65 13.63 -6.92
CA ILE A 70 24.56 15.09 -6.88
C ILE A 70 25.97 15.68 -6.97
N ASP A 71 26.24 16.40 -8.05
CA ASP A 71 27.53 17.01 -8.38
C ASP A 71 27.51 18.55 -8.31
N PHE A 72 26.47 19.12 -7.68
CA PHE A 72 26.23 20.56 -7.56
C PHE A 72 25.85 20.93 -6.14
N GLY A 73 25.91 22.24 -5.84
CA GLY A 73 25.58 22.76 -4.54
C GLY A 73 26.46 22.14 -3.45
N SER A 74 25.87 21.89 -2.28
CA SER A 74 26.54 21.19 -1.18
C SER A 74 25.82 19.88 -0.89
N TYR A 75 26.53 18.76 -1.05
CA TYR A 75 26.04 17.41 -0.78
C TYR A 75 27.02 16.72 0.17
N SER A 76 26.62 16.47 1.42
CA SER A 76 27.50 15.84 2.42
C SER A 76 26.70 15.10 3.50
N ASN A 77 27.30 14.11 4.15
CA ASN A 77 26.69 13.36 5.26
C ASN A 77 25.28 12.85 4.92
N ASN A 78 25.07 12.31 3.71
CA ASN A 78 23.82 11.64 3.37
C ASN A 78 24.11 10.15 3.27
N TRP A 79 23.28 9.33 3.91
CA TRP A 79 23.27 7.90 3.65
C TRP A 79 22.48 7.66 2.36
N ASN A 80 23.17 7.18 1.33
CA ASN A 80 22.60 6.97 0.00
C ASN A 80 22.78 5.52 -0.42
N GLY A 81 21.75 4.70 -0.22
CA GLY A 81 21.83 3.24 -0.29
C GLY A 81 22.47 2.65 -1.55
N TYR A 82 22.33 3.25 -2.73
CA TYR A 82 23.00 2.75 -3.94
C TYR A 82 24.53 3.01 -3.98
N LYS A 83 25.05 3.80 -3.04
CA LYS A 83 26.48 4.03 -2.81
C LYS A 83 27.03 3.22 -1.64
N GLU A 84 26.15 2.67 -0.80
CA GLU A 84 26.50 2.00 0.43
C GLU A 84 26.58 0.48 0.24
N THR A 85 27.39 -0.17 1.06
CA THR A 85 27.43 -1.64 1.13
C THR A 85 26.44 -2.19 2.17
N ALA A 86 25.96 -1.33 3.07
CA ALA A 86 24.99 -1.65 4.10
C ALA A 86 23.55 -1.65 3.55
N SER A 87 22.72 -2.58 4.02
CA SER A 87 21.28 -2.61 3.72
C SER A 87 20.51 -1.63 4.60
N ILE A 88 19.39 -1.10 4.12
CA ILE A 88 18.47 -0.28 4.93
C ILE A 88 18.04 -0.98 6.23
N THR A 89 17.88 -2.30 6.20
CA THR A 89 17.50 -3.13 7.36
C THR A 89 18.62 -3.29 8.41
N SER A 90 19.84 -2.88 8.05
CA SER A 90 20.96 -2.81 8.99
C SER A 90 21.05 -1.46 9.71
N ILE A 91 20.40 -0.42 9.18
CA ILE A 91 20.49 0.94 9.72
C ILE A 91 19.19 1.47 10.34
N LEU A 92 18.03 0.94 9.95
CA LEU A 92 16.72 1.28 10.50
C LEU A 92 16.14 0.12 11.32
N SER A 93 15.34 0.44 12.34
CA SER A 93 14.79 -0.51 13.32
C SER A 93 13.92 -1.59 12.68
N ASP A 94 12.81 -1.22 12.03
CA ASP A 94 11.95 -2.16 11.32
C ASP A 94 11.09 -1.48 10.23
N THR A 95 11.51 -1.63 8.97
CA THR A 95 10.80 -1.03 7.83
C THR A 95 9.48 -1.73 7.50
N SER A 96 9.23 -2.94 8.02
CA SER A 96 7.98 -3.68 7.76
C SER A 96 6.82 -3.18 8.62
N THR A 97 7.13 -2.75 9.84
CA THR A 97 6.18 -2.12 10.78
C THR A 97 6.19 -0.59 10.70
N LYS A 98 6.95 -0.02 9.75
CA LYS A 98 7.12 1.42 9.54
C LYS A 98 7.83 2.15 10.69
N ASP A 99 8.60 1.42 11.50
CA ASP A 99 9.54 1.99 12.45
C ASP A 99 10.85 2.36 11.74
N LEU A 100 10.95 3.63 11.37
CA LEU A 100 12.10 4.18 10.63
C LEU A 100 13.11 4.90 11.54
N THR A 101 13.11 4.59 12.83
CA THR A 101 14.14 5.08 13.77
C THR A 101 15.50 4.41 13.51
N PRO A 102 16.63 5.05 13.87
CA PRO A 102 17.94 4.43 13.81
C PRO A 102 18.00 3.15 14.66
N LYS A 103 18.43 2.06 14.04
CA LYS A 103 18.69 0.80 14.74
C LYS A 103 19.88 0.97 15.69
N SER A 104 19.87 0.27 16.83
CA SER A 104 21.04 0.24 17.72
C SER A 104 22.31 -0.20 16.97
N GLY A 105 23.38 0.58 17.10
CA GLY A 105 24.66 0.35 16.39
C GLY A 105 24.65 0.72 14.91
N SER A 106 23.58 1.40 14.43
CA SER A 106 23.48 1.85 13.05
C SER A 106 24.59 2.84 12.67
N SER A 107 25.06 2.74 11.43
CA SER A 107 26.07 3.65 10.87
C SER A 107 25.56 5.08 10.65
N ILE A 108 24.27 5.33 10.85
CA ILE A 108 23.67 6.66 10.73
C ILE A 108 23.66 7.41 12.06
N ILE A 109 23.95 6.73 13.17
CA ILE A 109 24.05 7.33 14.50
C ILE A 109 25.35 8.13 14.60
N ASP A 110 25.29 9.35 15.13
CA ASP A 110 26.43 10.26 15.31
C ASP A 110 27.19 10.58 14.00
N ALA A 111 26.56 10.39 12.84
CA ALA A 111 27.20 10.46 11.53
C ALA A 111 26.82 11.70 10.70
N GLY A 112 25.84 12.47 11.17
CA GLY A 112 25.42 13.73 10.57
C GLY A 112 26.39 14.88 10.88
N VAL A 113 26.06 16.05 10.36
CA VAL A 113 26.72 17.32 10.70
C VAL A 113 25.74 18.26 11.39
N ALA A 114 26.20 18.95 12.43
CA ALA A 114 25.37 19.94 13.14
C ALA A 114 24.95 21.09 12.22
N ILE A 115 23.65 21.41 12.23
CA ILE A 115 23.05 22.53 11.51
C ILE A 115 22.28 23.36 12.52
N SER A 116 22.82 24.53 12.87
CA SER A 116 22.23 25.44 13.86
C SER A 116 20.78 25.78 13.51
N GLY A 117 19.91 25.68 14.51
CA GLY A 117 18.47 25.90 14.37
C GLY A 117 17.69 24.75 13.74
N ILE A 118 18.36 23.65 13.34
CA ILE A 118 17.72 22.51 12.67
C ILE A 118 17.96 21.21 13.42
N THR A 119 19.20 20.92 13.78
CA THR A 119 19.59 19.70 14.49
C THR A 119 19.93 20.01 15.95
N ASP A 120 19.46 21.12 16.51
CA ASP A 120 19.77 21.48 17.89
C ASP A 120 19.14 20.46 18.85
N GLY A 121 19.84 20.11 19.94
CA GLY A 121 19.36 19.13 20.92
C GLY A 121 19.59 17.65 20.56
N TYR A 122 20.40 17.39 19.53
CA TYR A 122 20.89 16.04 19.23
C TYR A 122 21.60 15.39 20.42
N GLN A 123 21.67 14.06 20.42
CA GLN A 123 22.34 13.27 21.45
C GLN A 123 23.64 12.70 20.90
N GLY A 124 24.59 12.42 21.79
CA GLY A 124 25.89 11.90 21.38
C GLY A 124 26.86 12.99 20.89
N SER A 125 27.71 12.63 19.95
CA SER A 125 28.80 13.46 19.43
C SER A 125 28.39 14.33 18.25
N ASN A 126 27.44 13.87 17.43
CA ASN A 126 26.90 14.61 16.28
C ASN A 126 25.41 14.24 16.10
N PRO A 127 24.61 15.03 15.37
CA PRO A 127 23.26 14.57 15.03
C PRO A 127 23.25 13.31 14.18
N ASP A 128 22.22 12.51 14.33
CA ASP A 128 22.00 11.35 13.48
C ASP A 128 21.63 11.79 12.05
N MET A 129 21.95 10.95 11.06
CA MET A 129 21.37 11.11 9.73
C MET A 129 19.95 10.54 9.71
N GLY A 130 19.06 11.19 8.96
CA GLY A 130 17.66 10.81 8.82
C GLY A 130 16.74 11.68 9.68
N ALA A 131 15.47 11.30 9.72
CA ALA A 131 14.41 12.07 10.36
C ALA A 131 14.35 11.92 11.88
N TYR A 132 14.99 10.89 12.44
CA TYR A 132 14.89 10.58 13.87
C TYR A 132 16.26 10.60 14.51
N GLU A 133 16.29 11.05 15.76
CA GLU A 133 17.47 11.11 16.60
C GLU A 133 17.38 10.00 17.65
N SER A 134 18.39 9.12 17.68
CA SER A 134 18.49 8.02 18.63
C SER A 134 18.62 8.54 20.07
N GLY A 135 18.05 7.80 21.02
CA GLY A 135 18.10 8.17 22.45
C GLY A 135 17.23 9.35 22.86
N THR A 136 16.47 9.96 21.94
CA THR A 136 15.46 10.97 22.25
C THR A 136 14.04 10.39 22.21
N VAL A 137 13.06 11.12 22.76
CA VAL A 137 11.66 10.82 22.48
C VAL A 137 11.43 11.07 20.99
N SER A 138 11.15 10.00 20.24
CA SER A 138 10.85 10.12 18.81
C SER A 138 9.64 11.04 18.64
N TRP A 139 9.88 12.17 17.98
CA TRP A 139 8.80 13.04 17.52
C TRP A 139 8.13 12.35 16.31
N THR A 140 6.83 12.57 16.13
CA THR A 140 6.11 11.97 14.99
C THR A 140 6.42 12.76 13.72
N ALA A 141 7.10 12.12 12.76
CA ALA A 141 7.33 12.70 11.45
C ALA A 141 6.04 12.90 10.65
N GLY A 142 5.85 14.10 10.10
CA GLY A 142 4.61 14.52 9.44
C GLY A 142 3.80 15.52 10.27
N HIS A 143 2.58 15.85 9.81
CA HIS A 143 1.72 16.79 10.54
C HIS A 143 1.04 16.07 11.72
N GLY A 144 1.26 16.56 12.94
CA GLY A 144 0.67 16.00 14.18
C GLY A 144 -0.80 16.38 14.39
N TRP A 145 -1.62 16.34 13.33
CA TRP A 145 -3.04 16.67 13.46
C TRP A 145 -3.68 15.61 14.35
N ASP A 146 -4.34 16.04 15.41
CA ASP A 146 -5.44 15.28 15.94
C ASP A 146 -6.55 15.33 14.88
N VAL A 147 -6.73 14.21 14.18
CA VAL A 147 -7.64 14.05 13.05
C VAL A 147 -9.06 14.48 13.43
N ASN A 148 -9.50 14.14 14.64
CA ASN A 148 -10.82 14.52 15.14
C ASN A 148 -10.92 16.03 15.36
N SER A 149 -9.87 16.66 15.87
CA SER A 149 -9.85 18.11 16.05
C SER A 149 -9.81 18.88 14.73
N THR A 150 -9.09 18.36 13.73
CA THR A 150 -8.87 19.05 12.44
C THR A 150 -10.03 18.85 11.49
N PHE A 151 -10.56 17.63 11.39
CA PHE A 151 -11.56 17.25 10.39
C PHE A 151 -12.93 16.91 11.00
N GLY A 152 -13.02 16.77 12.32
CA GLY A 152 -14.27 16.47 13.01
C GLY A 152 -14.89 15.16 12.54
N SER A 153 -16.22 15.11 12.58
CA SER A 153 -17.01 13.95 12.13
C SER A 153 -17.07 13.80 10.60
N GLN A 154 -16.40 14.66 9.83
CA GLN A 154 -16.28 14.51 8.38
C GLN A 154 -15.13 13.58 7.99
N TRP A 155 -14.20 13.31 8.91
CA TRP A 155 -13.19 12.30 8.68
C TRP A 155 -13.79 10.90 8.82
N VAL A 156 -13.52 10.08 7.82
CA VAL A 156 -13.83 8.66 7.80
C VAL A 156 -12.50 7.96 7.57
N ALA A 157 -12.18 6.98 8.41
CA ALA A 157 -11.01 6.14 8.18
C ALA A 157 -11.12 5.45 6.82
N LEU A 158 -10.00 5.20 6.17
CA LEU A 158 -10.01 4.28 5.04
C LEU A 158 -10.47 2.92 5.56
N ASP A 159 -11.52 2.39 4.94
CA ASP A 159 -11.96 1.02 5.19
C ASP A 159 -11.09 0.09 4.34
N GLU A 160 -10.31 -0.75 5.03
CA GLU A 160 -9.42 -1.74 4.43
C GLU A 160 -9.99 -3.18 4.58
N SER A 161 -11.24 -3.31 5.05
CA SER A 161 -11.87 -4.62 5.20
C SER A 161 -12.35 -5.14 3.85
N ILE A 162 -11.81 -6.30 3.45
CA ILE A 162 -12.16 -6.93 2.18
C ILE A 162 -13.45 -7.75 2.38
N PRO A 163 -14.48 -7.59 1.52
CA PRO A 163 -15.69 -8.39 1.64
C PRO A 163 -15.42 -9.86 1.36
N THR A 164 -16.07 -10.74 2.12
CA THR A 164 -15.91 -12.20 1.99
C THR A 164 -17.25 -12.90 1.91
N ILE A 165 -17.26 -14.08 1.27
CA ILE A 165 -18.38 -14.99 1.33
C ILE A 165 -18.39 -15.64 2.73
N ILE A 166 -19.39 -15.29 3.53
CA ILE A 166 -19.58 -15.82 4.89
C ILE A 166 -20.45 -17.07 4.91
N GLY A 167 -21.14 -17.37 3.81
CA GLY A 167 -21.95 -18.58 3.69
C GLY A 167 -22.43 -18.84 2.27
N SER A 168 -22.65 -20.12 1.97
CA SER A 168 -23.30 -20.57 0.74
C SER A 168 -24.27 -21.72 1.04
N SER A 169 -25.40 -21.76 0.34
CA SER A 169 -26.37 -22.85 0.48
C SER A 169 -27.07 -23.14 -0.84
N ILE A 170 -27.36 -24.41 -1.11
CA ILE A 170 -28.13 -24.86 -2.28
C ILE A 170 -29.59 -25.13 -1.88
N ASN A 171 -30.53 -24.84 -2.78
CA ASN A 171 -31.95 -25.15 -2.55
C ASN A 171 -32.28 -26.64 -2.79
N SER A 172 -33.44 -27.10 -2.32
CA SER A 172 -33.84 -28.51 -2.42
C SER A 172 -34.11 -29.01 -3.84
N THR A 173 -34.20 -28.11 -4.82
CA THR A 173 -34.38 -28.45 -6.24
C THR A 173 -33.06 -28.42 -7.03
N ASN A 174 -31.92 -28.22 -6.36
CA ASN A 174 -30.58 -28.21 -6.95
C ASN A 174 -30.45 -27.31 -8.19
N ASN A 175 -31.05 -26.12 -8.14
CA ASN A 175 -31.03 -25.16 -9.25
C ASN A 175 -30.79 -23.70 -8.82
N GLN A 176 -30.69 -23.44 -7.52
CA GLN A 176 -30.31 -22.13 -7.00
C GLN A 176 -29.31 -22.26 -5.86
N ILE A 177 -28.30 -21.40 -5.87
CA ILE A 177 -27.32 -21.23 -4.79
C ILE A 177 -27.53 -19.85 -4.18
N THR A 178 -27.67 -19.76 -2.87
CA THR A 178 -27.60 -18.49 -2.14
C THR A 178 -26.18 -18.28 -1.64
N VAL A 179 -25.60 -17.13 -1.95
CA VAL A 179 -24.28 -16.67 -1.50
C VAL A 179 -24.50 -15.48 -0.57
N THR A 180 -23.95 -15.51 0.63
CA THR A 180 -24.06 -14.42 1.61
C THR A 180 -22.69 -13.76 1.78
N PHE A 181 -22.63 -12.44 1.56
CA PHE A 181 -21.44 -11.63 1.82
C PHE A 181 -21.42 -11.05 3.23
N SER A 182 -20.23 -10.74 3.75
CA SER A 182 -20.02 -10.02 5.01
C SER A 182 -20.67 -8.63 5.04
N GLU A 183 -20.86 -8.03 3.86
CA GLU A 183 -21.39 -6.68 3.66
C GLU A 183 -22.03 -6.54 2.26
N SER A 184 -22.51 -5.34 1.95
CA SER A 184 -23.06 -5.02 0.63
C SER A 184 -21.94 -4.93 -0.41
N VAL A 185 -22.14 -5.56 -1.58
CA VAL A 185 -21.19 -5.54 -2.68
C VAL A 185 -21.82 -5.13 -4.01
N PHE A 186 -20.99 -4.59 -4.91
CA PHE A 186 -21.34 -3.92 -6.17
C PHE A 186 -20.42 -4.36 -7.31
N ASN A 187 -20.86 -4.19 -8.55
CA ASN A 187 -20.14 -4.68 -9.74
C ASN A 187 -19.15 -3.68 -10.35
N ASP A 188 -19.09 -2.45 -9.86
CA ASP A 188 -18.22 -1.39 -10.38
C ASP A 188 -17.86 -0.38 -9.28
N ILE A 189 -16.65 0.18 -9.33
CA ILE A 189 -16.15 1.16 -8.36
C ILE A 189 -16.62 2.58 -8.70
N ALA A 190 -16.60 2.95 -9.99
CA ALA A 190 -16.86 4.31 -10.45
C ALA A 190 -18.36 4.60 -10.60
N SER A 191 -19.17 3.60 -10.89
CA SER A 191 -20.62 3.67 -11.03
C SER A 191 -21.27 2.43 -10.44
N PRO A 192 -21.29 2.30 -9.10
CA PRO A 192 -21.79 1.11 -8.42
C PRO A 192 -23.22 0.75 -8.85
N SER A 193 -23.40 -0.50 -9.29
CA SER A 193 -24.71 -1.07 -9.58
C SER A 193 -24.85 -2.47 -8.95
N THR A 194 -26.01 -3.10 -9.13
CA THR A 194 -26.26 -4.44 -8.60
C THR A 194 -25.43 -5.48 -9.35
N LEU A 195 -25.00 -6.53 -8.64
CA LEU A 195 -24.30 -7.66 -9.27
C LEU A 195 -25.09 -8.31 -10.40
N GLU A 196 -24.35 -8.74 -11.40
CA GLU A 196 -24.80 -9.50 -12.55
C GLU A 196 -24.35 -10.97 -12.43
N ALA A 197 -25.02 -11.86 -13.17
CA ALA A 197 -24.64 -13.27 -13.16
C ALA A 197 -23.19 -13.49 -13.63
N ALA A 198 -22.69 -12.62 -14.51
CA ALA A 198 -21.32 -12.66 -15.03
C ALA A 198 -20.24 -12.31 -13.99
N ASP A 199 -20.61 -11.72 -12.84
CA ASP A 199 -19.67 -11.42 -11.75
C ASP A 199 -19.27 -12.68 -10.95
N PHE A 200 -19.92 -13.82 -11.24
CA PHE A 200 -19.62 -15.11 -10.64
C PHE A 200 -19.29 -16.17 -11.70
N SER A 201 -18.48 -17.14 -11.29
CA SER A 201 -18.21 -18.37 -12.02
C SER A 201 -18.42 -19.57 -11.09
N LEU A 202 -19.07 -20.59 -11.61
CA LEU A 202 -19.35 -21.86 -10.96
C LEU A 202 -18.46 -22.94 -11.56
N SER A 203 -17.96 -23.81 -10.70
CA SER A 203 -17.32 -25.06 -11.11
C SER A 203 -17.92 -26.22 -10.33
N LEU A 204 -17.95 -27.41 -10.93
CA LEU A 204 -18.48 -28.62 -10.32
C LEU A 204 -17.40 -29.69 -10.35
N SER A 205 -17.23 -30.37 -9.22
CA SER A 205 -16.36 -31.53 -9.08
C SER A 205 -17.10 -32.68 -8.42
N GLY A 206 -16.59 -33.91 -8.56
CA GLY A 206 -17.25 -35.12 -8.05
C GLY A 206 -18.52 -35.47 -8.84
N GLY A 207 -19.21 -36.52 -8.37
CA GLY A 207 -20.50 -36.93 -8.92
C GLY A 207 -20.51 -37.38 -10.38
N VAL A 208 -21.70 -37.36 -10.98
CA VAL A 208 -21.94 -37.75 -12.39
C VAL A 208 -22.67 -36.67 -13.20
N ALA A 209 -23.29 -35.69 -12.54
CA ALA A 209 -23.87 -34.54 -13.22
C ALA A 209 -22.79 -33.50 -13.59
N THR A 210 -23.08 -32.65 -14.57
CA THR A 210 -22.20 -31.53 -14.96
C THR A 210 -22.97 -30.22 -14.98
N LEU A 211 -22.28 -29.09 -14.83
CA LEU A 211 -22.86 -27.77 -15.04
C LEU A 211 -23.14 -27.53 -16.53
N SER A 212 -24.32 -27.00 -16.85
CA SER A 212 -24.65 -26.56 -18.21
C SER A 212 -23.86 -25.31 -18.63
N SER A 213 -23.41 -24.51 -17.67
CA SER A 213 -22.63 -23.28 -17.84
C SER A 213 -21.84 -22.99 -16.57
N SER A 214 -20.62 -22.45 -16.71
CA SER A 214 -19.87 -21.91 -15.57
C SER A 214 -20.43 -20.58 -15.11
N THR A 215 -20.98 -19.74 -16.00
CA THR A 215 -21.69 -18.52 -15.57
C THR A 215 -23.09 -18.89 -15.08
N PRO A 216 -23.53 -18.43 -13.89
CA PRO A 216 -24.92 -18.54 -13.45
C PRO A 216 -25.91 -18.08 -14.53
N THR A 217 -27.09 -18.71 -14.57
CA THR A 217 -28.13 -18.38 -15.56
C THR A 217 -28.96 -17.17 -15.14
N SER A 218 -28.95 -16.84 -13.85
CA SER A 218 -29.63 -15.66 -13.30
C SER A 218 -29.00 -15.25 -11.97
N ILE A 219 -29.27 -14.01 -11.57
CA ILE A 219 -28.95 -13.48 -10.25
C ILE A 219 -30.13 -12.67 -9.73
N SER A 220 -30.33 -12.72 -8.42
CA SER A 220 -31.19 -11.78 -7.69
C SER A 220 -30.59 -11.54 -6.31
N SER A 221 -30.91 -10.41 -5.68
CA SER A 221 -30.36 -10.04 -4.38
C SER A 221 -31.44 -9.70 -3.35
N SER A 222 -31.13 -9.96 -2.08
CA SER A 222 -31.93 -9.57 -0.93
C SER A 222 -31.00 -9.25 0.24
N GLY A 223 -30.70 -7.95 0.44
CA GLY A 223 -29.61 -7.52 1.31
C GLY A 223 -28.27 -8.10 0.81
N ASN A 224 -27.50 -8.71 1.71
CA ASN A 224 -26.19 -9.30 1.38
C ASN A 224 -26.31 -10.74 0.84
N ASN A 225 -27.53 -11.22 0.57
CA ASN A 225 -27.76 -12.54 -0.02
C ASN A 225 -27.98 -12.41 -1.52
N TYR A 226 -27.21 -13.17 -2.30
CA TYR A 226 -27.24 -13.21 -3.75
C TYR A 226 -27.61 -14.61 -4.21
N ILE A 227 -28.73 -14.74 -4.90
CA ILE A 227 -29.29 -16.02 -5.35
C ILE A 227 -28.90 -16.22 -6.81
N LEU A 228 -28.01 -17.19 -7.05
CA LEU A 228 -27.49 -17.58 -8.35
C LEU A 228 -28.30 -18.75 -8.90
N GLY A 229 -28.96 -18.56 -10.04
CA GLY A 229 -29.57 -19.64 -10.80
C GLY A 229 -28.53 -20.45 -11.56
N PHE A 230 -28.69 -21.77 -11.64
CA PHE A 230 -27.84 -22.62 -12.47
C PHE A 230 -28.63 -23.81 -13.01
N ALA A 231 -28.01 -24.54 -13.94
CA ALA A 231 -28.59 -25.75 -14.51
C ALA A 231 -27.54 -26.86 -14.56
N LEU A 232 -27.99 -28.10 -14.34
CA LEU A 232 -27.19 -29.31 -14.46
C LEU A 232 -27.62 -30.12 -15.67
N THR A 233 -26.69 -30.90 -16.21
CA THR A 233 -26.98 -31.99 -17.14
C THR A 233 -26.70 -33.33 -16.47
N GLY A 234 -27.53 -34.33 -16.74
CA GLY A 234 -27.53 -35.59 -16.00
C GLY A 234 -28.35 -35.55 -14.71
N THR A 235 -28.32 -36.64 -13.95
CA THR A 235 -28.98 -36.75 -12.64
C THR A 235 -27.91 -36.76 -11.55
N PRO A 236 -27.88 -35.76 -10.64
CA PRO A 236 -26.93 -35.73 -9.54
C PRO A 236 -27.04 -36.98 -8.68
N ASN A 237 -25.90 -37.53 -8.26
CA ASN A 237 -25.86 -38.70 -7.38
C ASN A 237 -25.58 -38.34 -5.92
N GLY A 238 -25.44 -37.05 -5.60
CA GLY A 238 -25.19 -36.55 -4.26
C GLY A 238 -23.72 -36.47 -3.88
N ALA A 239 -22.82 -36.73 -4.83
CA ALA A 239 -21.38 -36.54 -4.66
C ALA A 239 -20.85 -35.30 -5.42
N GLU A 240 -21.74 -34.53 -6.05
CA GLU A 240 -21.41 -33.26 -6.69
C GLU A 240 -21.03 -32.19 -5.64
N VAL A 241 -19.97 -31.45 -5.89
CA VAL A 241 -19.58 -30.27 -5.12
C VAL A 241 -19.44 -29.10 -6.07
N ILE A 242 -20.28 -28.08 -5.89
CA ILE A 242 -20.21 -26.83 -6.65
C ILE A 242 -19.39 -25.82 -5.86
N THR A 243 -18.38 -25.24 -6.50
CA THR A 243 -17.60 -24.11 -5.97
C THR A 243 -18.03 -22.82 -6.67
N ILE A 244 -18.29 -21.78 -5.88
CA ILE A 244 -18.67 -20.44 -6.32
C ILE A 244 -17.45 -19.54 -6.26
N SER A 245 -17.09 -18.90 -7.37
CA SER A 245 -15.95 -18.00 -7.44
C SER A 245 -16.40 -16.63 -7.92
N PRO A 246 -16.13 -15.54 -7.18
CA PRO A 246 -16.11 -14.20 -7.75
C PRO A 246 -15.21 -14.16 -8.99
N VAL A 247 -15.60 -13.40 -10.00
CA VAL A 247 -14.72 -13.08 -11.12
C VAL A 247 -13.73 -11.99 -10.67
N ASN A 248 -12.48 -12.14 -11.11
CA ASN A 248 -11.41 -11.24 -10.70
C ASN A 248 -11.72 -9.79 -11.12
N ASN A 249 -11.64 -8.86 -10.16
CA ASN A 249 -11.97 -7.44 -10.36
C ASN A 249 -13.40 -7.19 -10.85
N SER A 250 -14.37 -7.96 -10.37
CA SER A 250 -15.79 -7.78 -10.74
C SER A 250 -16.71 -7.46 -9.56
N ILE A 251 -16.27 -7.65 -8.31
CA ILE A 251 -17.10 -7.44 -7.13
C ILE A 251 -16.32 -6.59 -6.13
N PHE A 252 -16.93 -5.51 -5.64
CA PHE A 252 -16.32 -4.52 -4.76
C PHE A 252 -17.27 -4.10 -3.64
N ASP A 253 -16.76 -3.59 -2.53
CA ASP A 253 -17.57 -2.86 -1.55
C ASP A 253 -17.85 -1.41 -1.99
N SER A 254 -18.48 -0.64 -1.09
CA SER A 254 -18.80 0.77 -1.34
C SER A 254 -17.59 1.72 -1.38
N VAL A 255 -16.41 1.29 -0.91
CA VAL A 255 -15.19 2.10 -0.88
C VAL A 255 -14.13 1.65 -1.89
N GLY A 256 -14.38 0.54 -2.59
CA GLY A 256 -13.56 0.02 -3.67
C GLY A 256 -12.65 -1.15 -3.30
N ASN A 257 -12.82 -1.80 -2.14
CA ASN A 257 -12.07 -3.03 -1.85
C ASN A 257 -12.62 -4.17 -2.70
N THR A 258 -11.74 -4.83 -3.45
CA THR A 258 -12.09 -5.94 -4.36
C THR A 258 -12.27 -7.24 -3.59
N VAL A 259 -13.35 -7.97 -3.86
CA VAL A 259 -13.53 -9.33 -3.36
C VAL A 259 -12.53 -10.28 -4.01
N GLU A 260 -11.85 -11.06 -3.18
CA GLU A 260 -10.89 -12.06 -3.63
C GLU A 260 -11.57 -13.24 -4.35
N VAL A 261 -10.91 -13.77 -5.38
CA VAL A 261 -11.39 -14.95 -6.12
C VAL A 261 -11.45 -16.19 -5.21
N SER A 262 -10.46 -16.32 -4.32
CA SER A 262 -10.39 -17.42 -3.35
C SER A 262 -11.24 -17.10 -2.12
N GLN A 263 -12.21 -17.96 -1.83
CA GLN A 263 -13.15 -17.81 -0.72
C GLN A 263 -13.23 -19.10 0.09
N ASN A 264 -13.60 -18.99 1.37
CA ASN A 264 -13.64 -20.16 2.28
C ASN A 264 -15.02 -20.82 2.37
N ASN A 265 -16.09 -20.03 2.34
CA ASN A 265 -17.46 -20.52 2.51
C ASN A 265 -18.23 -20.52 1.19
N ASN A 266 -17.58 -21.00 0.13
CA ASN A 266 -18.05 -20.88 -1.26
C ASN A 266 -18.29 -22.24 -1.92
N THR A 267 -18.61 -23.28 -1.14
CA THR A 267 -18.92 -24.60 -1.67
C THR A 267 -20.27 -25.10 -1.18
N VAL A 268 -20.97 -25.82 -2.03
CA VAL A 268 -22.25 -26.50 -1.73
C VAL A 268 -22.24 -27.90 -2.34
N SER A 269 -22.96 -28.82 -1.71
CA SER A 269 -23.09 -30.24 -2.12
C SER A 269 -24.54 -30.69 -2.04
#